data_AF-A0A432T360-F1
#
_entry.id   AF-A0A432T360-F1
#
_cell.length_a   1.000
_cell.length_b   1.000
_cell.length_c   1.000
_cell.angle_alpha   90.00
_cell.angle_beta   90.00
_cell.angle_gamma   90.00
#
_symmetry.space_group_name_H-M   'P 1'
#
loop_
_entity.id
_entity.type
_entity.pdbx_description
1 polymer ?
#
loop_
_entity_poly.entity_id
_entity_poly.type
_entity_poly.pdbx_seq_one_letter_code
_entity_poly.pdbx_strand_id
1 'polypeptide(L)' 'MIRILVLALLLFVSAYGTDFTPWKTRIEKLSDAEKHVIIDKGTERPWSGKYVNKTDKGVYRCKVCGAALYRSDDKFNSH' A
#
# COMPACT_ATOMS: atom_id res chain seq x y z
N MET A 1 -42.88 4.87 -4.12
CA MET A 1 -42.19 4.42 -2.90
C MET A 1 -40.81 3.81 -3.20
N ILE A 2 -40.70 2.81 -4.09
CA ILE A 2 -39.41 2.19 -4.48
C ILE A 2 -38.38 3.20 -5.04
N ARG A 3 -38.77 4.13 -5.93
CA ARG A 3 -37.86 5.15 -6.49
C ARG A 3 -37.25 6.08 -5.43
N ILE A 4 -38.01 6.41 -4.39
CA ILE A 4 -37.54 7.29 -3.31
C ILE A 4 -36.53 6.54 -2.43
N LEU A 5 -36.76 5.25 -2.16
CA LEU A 5 -35.83 4.42 -1.41
C LEU A 5 -34.52 4.18 -2.15
N VAL A 6 -34.57 3.97 -3.47
CA VAL A 6 -33.35 3.81 -4.30
C VAL A 6 -32.54 5.10 -4.34
N LEU A 7 -33.19 6.25 -4.50
CA LEU A 7 -32.50 7.55 -4.49
C LEU A 7 -31.90 7.86 -3.10
N ALA A 8 -32.63 7.55 -2.02
CA ALA A 8 -32.10 7.70 -0.66
C ALA A 8 -30.89 6.79 -0.41
N LEU A 9 -30.93 5.54 -0.88
CA LEU A 9 -29.81 4.59 -0.77
C LEU A 9 -28.58 5.07 -1.55
N LEU A 10 -28.76 5.57 -2.78
CA LEU A 10 -27.66 6.10 -3.60
C LEU A 10 -27.01 7.33 -2.97
N LEU A 11 -27.80 8.24 -2.40
CA LEU A 11 -27.28 9.40 -1.65
C LEU A 11 -26.52 8.96 -0.40
N PHE A 12 -27.05 7.96 0.32
CA PHE A 12 -26.40 7.40 1.50
C PHE A 12 -25.03 6.81 1.13
N VAL A 13 -24.96 5.98 0.09
CA VAL A 13 -23.69 5.38 -0.40
C VAL A 13 -22.67 6.44 -0.79
N SER A 14 -23.09 7.53 -1.43
CA SER A 14 -22.16 8.63 -1.80
C SER A 14 -21.62 9.42 -0.60
N ALA A 15 -22.36 9.50 0.50
CA ALA A 15 -21.93 10.17 1.73
C ALA A 15 -20.89 9.35 2.50
N TYR A 16 -20.87 8.03 2.36
CA TYR A 16 -19.82 7.14 2.88
C TYR A 16 -18.72 6.89 1.83
N GLY A 17 -18.28 7.94 1.13
CA GLY A 17 -17.10 7.86 0.28
C GLY A 17 -15.88 7.47 1.12
N THR A 18 -15.23 6.37 0.77
CA THR A 18 -13.99 5.92 1.43
C THR A 18 -12.93 7.02 1.31
N ASP A 19 -12.42 7.50 2.44
CA ASP A 19 -11.44 8.57 2.46
C ASP A 19 -10.12 8.09 1.85
N PHE A 20 -9.81 8.53 0.62
CA PHE A 20 -8.55 8.21 -0.09
C PHE A 20 -7.36 9.06 0.40
N THR A 21 -7.61 10.01 1.29
CA THR A 21 -6.57 10.87 1.89
C THR A 21 -5.41 10.14 2.61
N PRO A 22 -5.52 8.90 3.14
CA PRO A 22 -4.42 8.29 3.87
C PRO A 22 -3.16 8.08 3.03
N TRP A 23 -3.29 7.99 1.70
CA TRP A 23 -2.16 7.65 0.82
C TRP A 23 -1.25 8.85 0.62
N LYS A 24 -1.81 10.06 0.45
CA LYS A 24 -1.06 11.30 0.26
C LYS A 24 -0.09 11.55 1.42
N THR A 25 -0.59 11.49 2.65
CA THR A 25 0.23 11.69 3.86
C THR A 25 1.33 10.65 4.00
N ARG A 26 1.10 9.40 3.57
CA ARG A 26 2.13 8.35 3.63
C ARG A 26 3.20 8.51 2.56
N ILE A 27 2.82 8.98 1.36
CA ILE A 27 3.76 9.30 0.28
C ILE A 27 4.69 10.45 0.69
N GLU A 28 4.15 11.50 1.33
CA GLU A 28 4.94 12.63 1.83
C GLU A 28 6.00 12.21 2.85
N LYS A 29 5.73 11.16 3.64
CA LYS A 29 6.64 10.59 4.64
C LYS A 29 7.68 9.63 4.07
N LEU A 30 7.63 9.29 2.79
CA LEU A 30 8.66 8.46 2.16
C LEU A 30 9.97 9.22 2.06
N SER A 31 11.08 8.53 2.26
CA SER A 31 12.41 9.04 1.89
C SER A 31 12.53 9.20 0.37
N ASP A 32 13.51 9.97 -0.10
CA ASP A 32 13.69 10.21 -1.54
C ASP A 32 14.03 8.92 -2.29
N ALA A 33 14.81 8.02 -1.68
CA ALA A 33 15.09 6.69 -2.25
C ALA A 33 13.80 5.84 -2.37
N GLU A 34 12.92 5.88 -1.37
CA GLU A 34 11.64 5.19 -1.42
C GLU A 34 10.70 5.80 -2.46
N LYS A 35 10.67 7.14 -2.61
CA LYS A 35 9.90 7.82 -3.66
C LYS A 35 10.39 7.43 -5.05
N HIS A 36 11.71 7.41 -5.25
CA HIS A 36 12.30 7.00 -6.51
C HIS A 36 11.85 5.60 -6.93
N VAL A 37 11.86 4.63 -6.01
CA VAL A 37 11.43 3.25 -6.30
C VAL A 37 9.90 3.15 -6.48
N ILE A 38 9.12 3.71 -5.55
CA ILE A 38 7.67 3.48 -5.48
C ILE A 38 6.88 4.36 -6.46
N ILE A 39 7.28 5.61 -6.64
CA ILE A 39 6.56 6.61 -7.45
C ILE A 39 7.18 6.71 -8.84
N ASP A 40 8.51 6.86 -8.90
CA ASP A 40 9.23 7.06 -10.17
C ASP A 40 9.59 5.75 -10.88
N LYS A 41 9.10 4.61 -10.37
CA LYS A 41 9.35 3.25 -10.91
C LYS A 41 10.84 2.90 -11.02
N GLY A 42 11.65 3.48 -10.15
CA GLY A 42 13.06 3.16 -10.02
C GLY A 42 13.31 1.79 -9.41
N THR A 43 14.58 1.38 -9.38
CA THR A 43 15.03 0.15 -8.73
C THR A 43 16.13 0.50 -7.73
N GLU A 44 16.06 -0.06 -6.53
CA GLU A 44 17.12 0.12 -5.53
C GLU A 44 18.43 -0.53 -6.01
N ARG A 45 19.57 -0.06 -5.49
CA ARG A 45 20.86 -0.66 -5.86
C ARG A 45 20.92 -2.11 -5.34
N PRO A 46 21.53 -3.05 -6.09
CA PRO A 46 21.74 -4.41 -5.63
C PRO A 46 22.37 -4.45 -4.24
N TRP A 47 21.86 -5.37 -3.41
CA TRP A 47 22.34 -5.68 -2.05
C TRP A 47 22.22 -4.55 -1.03
N SER A 48 21.61 -3.42 -1.38
CA SER A 48 21.39 -2.29 -0.48
C SER A 48 20.05 -2.30 0.25
N GLY A 49 19.11 -3.13 -0.20
CA GLY A 49 17.75 -3.19 0.34
C GLY A 49 17.69 -3.66 1.78
N LYS A 50 16.89 -2.97 2.61
CA LYS A 50 16.69 -3.28 4.04
C LYS A 50 16.31 -4.75 4.30
N TYR A 51 15.61 -5.38 3.35
CA TYR A 51 15.05 -6.71 3.53
C TYR A 51 15.82 -7.83 2.80
N VAL A 52 16.93 -7.51 2.12
CA VAL A 52 17.73 -8.49 1.36
C VAL A 52 18.08 -9.69 2.25
N ASN A 53 18.72 -9.45 3.39
CA ASN A 53 19.19 -10.49 4.32
C ASN A 53 18.25 -10.74 5.51
N LYS A 54 17.02 -10.21 5.48
CA LYS A 54 16.06 -10.40 6.58
C LYS A 54 15.40 -11.77 6.52
N THR A 55 15.30 -12.41 7.69
CA THR A 55 14.71 -13.74 7.92
C THR A 55 13.68 -13.77 9.05
N ASP A 56 13.39 -12.62 9.67
CA ASP A 56 12.40 -12.52 10.74
C ASP A 56 11.00 -12.95 10.24
N LYS A 57 10.21 -13.56 11.13
CA LYS A 57 8.84 -13.97 10.82
C LYS A 57 7.90 -12.76 10.76
N GLY A 58 7.06 -12.70 9.74
CA GLY A 58 6.09 -11.61 9.58
C GLY A 58 5.43 -11.54 8.20
N VAL A 59 4.80 -10.39 7.94
CA VAL A 59 4.13 -10.07 6.67
C VAL A 59 4.72 -8.78 6.11
N TYR A 60 5.14 -8.83 4.85
CA TYR A 60 5.60 -7.67 4.12
C TYR A 60 4.39 -6.90 3.59
N ARG A 61 4.36 -5.60 3.87
CA ARG A 61 3.24 -4.73 3.55
C ARG A 61 3.67 -3.61 2.62
N CYS A 62 2.76 -3.20 1.74
CA CYS A 62 2.95 -2.01 0.92
C CYS A 62 3.17 -0.78 1.82
N LYS A 63 4.28 -0.06 1.61
CA LYS A 63 4.63 1.12 2.39
C LYS A 63 3.60 2.26 2.27
N VAL A 64 2.88 2.31 1.14
CA VAL A 64 1.90 3.38 0.83
C VAL A 64 0.47 3.02 1.21
N CYS A 65 -0.02 1.81 0.94
CA CYS A 65 -1.42 1.46 1.24
C CYS A 65 -1.59 0.53 2.46
N GLY A 66 -0.50 -0.09 2.95
CA GLY A 66 -0.54 -1.02 4.07
C GLY A 66 -1.07 -2.43 3.73
N ALA A 67 -1.48 -2.67 2.48
CA ALA A 67 -1.91 -3.97 2.01
C ALA A 67 -0.83 -5.03 2.25
N ALA A 68 -1.23 -6.22 2.69
CA ALA A 68 -0.34 -7.37 2.80
C ALA A 68 0.05 -7.85 1.40
N LEU A 69 1.34 -8.10 1.18
CA LEU A 69 1.88 -8.50 -0.13
C LEU A 69 2.37 -9.95 -0.11
N TYR A 70 3.22 -10.31 0.86
CA TYR A 70 3.77 -11.66 0.97
C TYR A 70 4.14 -11.99 2.43
N ARG A 71 4.17 -13.28 2.76
CA ARG A 71 4.60 -13.76 4.08
C ARG A 71 6.10 -14.04 4.07
N SER A 72 6.73 -13.92 5.23
CA SER A 72 8.14 -14.30 5.41
C SER A 72 8.40 -15.77 5.09
N ASP A 73 7.39 -16.63 5.22
CA ASP A 73 7.51 -18.06 4.94
C ASP A 73 7.67 -18.35 3.44
N ASP A 74 7.25 -17.42 2.58
CA ASP A 74 7.39 -17.53 1.12
C ASP A 74 8.71 -16.92 0.61
N LYS A 75 9.48 -16.24 1.48
CA LYS A 75 10.76 -15.64 1.12
C LYS A 75 11.87 -16.69 1.10
N PHE A 76 12.68 -16.70 0.05
CA PHE A 76 13.87 -17.54 -0.09
C PHE A 76 15.10 -16.71 -0.47
N ASN A 77 16.30 -17.31 -0.36
CA ASN A 77 17.53 -16.70 -0.86
C ASN A 77 17.69 -17.07 -2.34
N SER A 78 17.75 -16.07 -3.22
CA SER A 78 17.82 -16.22 -4.68
C SER A 78 19.23 -16.09 -5.26
N HIS A 79 20.25 -15.95 -4.43
CA HIS A 79 21.67 -15.83 -4.82
C HIS A 79 22.39 -17.17 -4.73
#